data_AF-A0A845RHF6-F1
#
_entry.id   AF-A0A845RHF6-F1
#
_cell.length_a   1.000
_cell.length_b   1.000
_cell.length_c   1.000
_cell.angle_alpha   90.00
_cell.angle_beta   90.00
_cell.angle_gamma   90.00
#
_symmetry.space_group_name_H-M   'P 1'
#
loop_
_entity.id
_entity.type
_entity.pdbx_description
1 polymer ?
#
loop_
_entity_poly.entity_id
_entity_poly.type
_entity_poly.pdbx_seq_one_letter_code
_entity_poly.pdbx_strand_id
1 'polypeptide(L)'
;MIHRASLVLRLTDGFRGQPVASAAAVCFWLNGQVVKPLYKPGGWFVLIDLPPGEYTVRVAGPGFCPLEWTAVLPDGTGFLEYYRELNPAEDYPFGGAAIRFYGTVLASGAPAAGRQALLMQPGRGQIKLAEDGVQAGRKRLRLFLSSRNLMQAVPGEFFLPDGKASEAVMLLEERDGLFLLAAPLKAAHKRGTALYPVRRYQIGADGRFFAALMGEAQAELYLETDGTYRRFSVDAASGEQTFEL
;
A
#
# COMPACT_ATOMS: atom_id res chain seq x y z
N MET A 1 11.40 -10.22 33.58
CA MET A 1 12.13 -9.81 32.37
C MET A 1 11.20 -8.87 31.58
N ILE A 2 11.65 -7.69 31.19
CA ILE A 2 10.82 -6.72 30.43
C ILE A 2 11.11 -6.95 28.95
N HIS A 3 10.11 -7.43 28.21
CA HIS A 3 10.20 -7.60 26.76
C HIS A 3 10.04 -6.26 26.05
N ARG A 4 10.83 -6.01 25.00
CA ARG A 4 10.84 -4.76 24.25
C ARG A 4 10.39 -4.98 22.81
N ALA A 5 9.44 -4.15 22.35
CA ALA A 5 9.08 -4.12 20.93
C ALA A 5 10.30 -3.78 20.07
N SER A 6 10.47 -4.50 18.95
CA SER A 6 11.58 -4.29 18.01
C SER A 6 11.06 -3.98 16.62
N LEU A 7 10.06 -4.74 16.15
CA LEU A 7 9.33 -4.49 14.91
C LEU A 7 7.82 -4.51 15.21
N VAL A 8 7.14 -3.43 14.87
CA VAL A 8 5.69 -3.28 15.00
C VAL A 8 5.12 -3.10 13.59
N LEU A 9 4.17 -3.95 13.22
CA LEU A 9 3.60 -3.98 11.88
C LEU A 9 2.08 -3.95 11.98
N ARG A 10 1.43 -3.03 11.27
CA ARG A 10 0.01 -3.11 10.99
C ARG A 10 -0.20 -3.69 9.60
N LEU A 11 -0.90 -4.82 9.53
CA LEU A 11 -1.30 -5.47 8.29
C LEU A 11 -2.77 -5.18 7.97
N THR A 12 -3.02 -4.78 6.74
CA THR A 12 -4.36 -4.55 6.18
C THR A 12 -4.59 -5.49 5.00
N ASP A 13 -5.78 -6.07 4.92
CA ASP A 13 -6.29 -6.75 3.74
C ASP A 13 -6.58 -5.72 2.64
N GLY A 14 -5.78 -5.73 1.57
CA GLY A 14 -5.89 -4.75 0.49
C GLY A 14 -7.14 -4.90 -0.37
N PHE A 15 -7.83 -6.03 -0.33
CA PHE A 15 -9.11 -6.16 -1.02
C PHE A 15 -10.25 -5.54 -0.22
N ARG A 16 -10.30 -5.82 1.09
CA ARG A 16 -11.38 -5.37 1.98
C ARG A 16 -11.14 -4.00 2.60
N GLY A 17 -9.89 -3.52 2.61
CA GLY A 17 -9.49 -2.31 3.33
C GLY A 17 -9.64 -2.45 4.84
N GLN A 18 -9.60 -3.68 5.37
CA GLN A 18 -9.79 -3.99 6.79
C GLN A 18 -8.51 -4.57 7.39
N PRO A 19 -8.23 -4.34 8.68
CA PRO A 19 -7.09 -4.97 9.32
C PRO A 19 -7.14 -6.49 9.24
N VAL A 20 -5.98 -7.14 9.12
CA VAL A 20 -5.90 -8.61 9.18
C VAL A 20 -6.42 -9.09 10.54
N ALA A 21 -7.41 -9.98 10.51
CA ALA A 21 -8.28 -10.23 11.66
C ALA A 21 -7.65 -11.12 12.75
N SER A 22 -6.60 -11.89 12.45
CA SER A 22 -5.99 -12.80 13.43
C SER A 22 -4.53 -13.15 13.10
N ALA A 23 -3.81 -13.62 14.12
CA ALA A 23 -2.47 -14.16 13.97
C ALA A 23 -2.38 -15.34 13.00
N ALA A 24 -3.43 -16.17 12.96
CA ALA A 24 -3.46 -17.39 12.15
C ALA A 24 -3.68 -17.12 10.65
N ALA A 25 -4.03 -15.89 10.27
CA ALA A 25 -4.22 -15.52 8.88
C ALA A 25 -2.91 -15.42 8.09
N VAL A 26 -1.77 -15.29 8.78
CA VAL A 26 -0.46 -15.07 8.17
C VAL A 26 0.66 -15.76 8.95
N CYS A 27 1.72 -16.13 8.25
CA CYS A 27 2.98 -16.59 8.79
C CYS A 27 4.06 -15.53 8.54
N PHE A 28 5.03 -15.45 9.46
CA PHE A 28 6.15 -14.52 9.38
C PHE A 28 7.47 -15.27 9.29
N TRP A 29 8.38 -14.73 8.49
CA TRP A 29 9.76 -15.16 8.42
C TRP A 29 10.69 -13.96 8.58
N LEU A 30 11.78 -14.15 9.33
CA LEU A 30 12.93 -13.25 9.38
C LEU A 30 14.15 -14.01 8.86
N ASN A 31 14.79 -13.50 7.81
CA ASN A 31 15.97 -14.12 7.19
C ASN A 31 15.72 -15.61 6.84
N GLY A 32 14.51 -15.91 6.35
CA GLY A 32 14.08 -17.27 6.00
C GLY A 32 13.65 -18.16 7.18
N GLN A 33 13.80 -17.71 8.43
CA GLN A 33 13.37 -18.47 9.62
C GLN A 33 11.97 -18.08 10.07
N VAL A 34 11.11 -19.07 10.32
CA VAL A 34 9.74 -18.84 10.83
C VAL A 34 9.81 -18.19 12.21
N VAL A 35 9.07 -17.11 12.40
CA VAL A 35 8.91 -16.43 13.69
C VAL A 35 7.44 -16.27 14.05
N LYS A 36 7.15 -16.14 15.35
CA LYS A 36 5.79 -15.93 15.86
C LYS A 36 5.68 -14.55 16.52
N PRO A 37 5.10 -13.54 15.83
CA PRO A 37 4.83 -12.25 16.44
C PRO A 37 3.69 -12.34 17.47
N LEU A 38 3.67 -11.39 18.40
CA LEU A 38 2.49 -11.11 19.22
C LEU A 38 1.44 -10.41 18.38
N TYR A 39 0.22 -10.95 18.32
CA TYR A 39 -0.90 -10.29 17.66
C TYR A 39 -1.67 -9.39 18.63
N LYS A 40 -2.10 -8.23 18.16
CA LYS A 40 -3.03 -7.33 18.85
C LYS A 40 -4.20 -6.94 17.93
N PRO A 41 -5.40 -6.71 18.48
CA PRO A 41 -6.56 -6.27 17.70
C PRO A 41 -6.26 -5.04 16.84
N GLY A 42 -6.90 -4.94 15.68
CA GLY A 42 -6.64 -3.86 14.71
C GLY A 42 -5.52 -4.15 13.73
N GLY A 43 -5.14 -5.43 13.58
CA GLY A 43 -4.17 -5.90 12.57
C GLY A 43 -2.72 -5.72 12.97
N TRP A 44 -2.42 -5.59 14.26
CA TRP A 44 -1.07 -5.31 14.75
C TRP A 44 -0.30 -6.58 15.09
N PHE A 45 0.93 -6.66 14.62
CA PHE A 45 1.88 -7.75 14.82
C PHE A 45 3.17 -7.17 15.41
N VAL A 46 3.62 -7.72 16.53
CA VAL A 46 4.76 -7.20 17.28
C VAL A 46 5.80 -8.29 17.46
N LEU A 47 6.98 -8.09 16.87
CA LEU A 47 8.17 -8.88 17.16
C LEU A 47 8.98 -8.15 18.24
N ILE A 48 9.40 -8.91 19.24
CA ILE A 48 10.05 -8.42 20.45
C ILE A 48 11.48 -8.94 20.52
N ASP A 49 12.33 -8.19 21.21
CA ASP A 49 13.70 -8.56 21.56
C ASP A 49 14.58 -9.02 20.39
N LEU A 50 14.38 -8.41 19.20
CA LEU A 50 15.28 -8.62 18.07
C LEU A 50 16.56 -7.79 18.26
N PRO A 51 17.75 -8.39 18.03
CA PRO A 51 18.99 -7.65 17.94
C PRO A 51 18.93 -6.53 16.87
N PRO A 52 19.75 -5.46 17.01
CA PRO A 52 19.99 -4.53 15.91
C PRO A 52 20.57 -5.26 14.70
N GLY A 53 20.25 -4.75 13.51
CA GLY A 53 20.73 -5.34 12.25
C GLY A 53 19.70 -5.33 11.14
N GLU A 54 20.11 -5.88 10.00
CA GLU A 54 19.27 -6.00 8.82
C GLU A 54 18.50 -7.33 8.81
N TYR A 55 17.22 -7.26 8.48
CA TYR A 55 16.33 -8.40 8.36
C TYR A 55 15.56 -8.36 7.05
N THR A 56 15.59 -9.46 6.31
CA THR A 56 14.57 -9.75 5.28
C THR A 56 13.32 -10.24 5.98
N VAL A 57 12.29 -9.41 6.00
CA VAL A 57 10.98 -9.73 6.57
C VAL A 57 10.08 -10.23 5.46
N ARG A 58 9.53 -11.43 5.62
CA ARG A 58 8.52 -11.99 4.72
C ARG A 58 7.26 -12.32 5.49
N VAL A 59 6.12 -11.95 4.92
CA VAL A 59 4.77 -12.26 5.42
C VAL A 59 4.01 -12.96 4.30
N ALA A 60 3.36 -14.07 4.61
CA ALA A 60 2.50 -14.77 3.66
C ALA A 60 1.32 -15.42 4.39
N GLY A 61 0.18 -15.51 3.72
CA GLY A 61 -1.01 -16.17 4.25
C GLY A 61 -1.85 -16.75 3.12
N PRO A 62 -2.72 -17.73 3.40
CA PRO A 62 -3.64 -18.26 2.40
C PRO A 62 -4.47 -17.15 1.76
N GLY A 63 -4.63 -17.15 0.44
CA GLY A 63 -5.36 -16.10 -0.26
C GLY A 63 -4.62 -14.78 -0.43
N PHE A 64 -3.39 -14.60 0.08
CA PHE A 64 -2.64 -13.35 -0.09
C PHE A 64 -1.35 -13.56 -0.87
N CYS A 65 -0.99 -12.58 -1.70
CA CYS A 65 0.34 -12.54 -2.29
C CYS A 65 1.40 -12.39 -1.18
N PRO A 66 2.51 -13.14 -1.21
CA PRO A 66 3.61 -12.93 -0.28
C PRO A 66 4.14 -11.50 -0.36
N LEU A 67 4.39 -10.91 0.80
CA LEU A 67 4.99 -9.61 0.95
C LEU A 67 6.39 -9.77 1.55
N GLU A 68 7.40 -9.15 0.94
CA GLU A 68 8.78 -9.19 1.41
C GLU A 68 9.42 -7.79 1.37
N TRP A 69 10.19 -7.45 2.40
CA TRP A 69 10.96 -6.20 2.46
C TRP A 69 12.14 -6.29 3.41
N THR A 70 13.08 -5.37 3.27
CA THR A 70 14.21 -5.21 4.20
C THR A 70 13.85 -4.24 5.34
N ALA A 71 14.07 -4.68 6.58
CA ALA A 71 13.97 -3.86 7.78
C ALA A 71 15.34 -3.71 8.42
N VAL A 72 15.78 -2.47 8.65
CA VAL A 72 17.09 -2.16 9.27
C VAL A 72 16.84 -1.67 10.69
N LEU A 73 16.96 -2.56 11.67
CA LEU A 73 16.75 -2.24 13.08
C LEU A 73 17.94 -1.43 13.60
N PRO A 74 17.72 -0.21 14.13
CA PRO A 74 18.79 0.67 14.58
C PRO A 74 19.45 0.16 15.87
N ASP A 75 20.71 0.55 16.06
CA ASP A 75 21.41 0.39 17.33
C ASP A 75 20.76 1.28 18.41
N GLY A 76 20.37 0.70 19.56
CA GLY A 76 19.87 1.46 20.71
C GLY A 76 18.43 1.12 21.14
N THR A 77 17.70 2.13 21.64
CA THR A 77 16.34 2.02 22.18
C THR A 77 15.31 2.54 21.19
N GLY A 78 14.47 1.65 20.67
CA GLY A 78 13.38 1.99 19.78
C GLY A 78 12.77 0.75 19.14
N PHE A 79 11.73 0.96 18.34
CA PHE A 79 11.15 -0.05 17.47
C PHE A 79 10.94 0.55 16.08
N LEU A 80 10.98 -0.29 15.05
CA LEU A 80 10.52 0.09 13.72
C LEU A 80 9.01 -0.11 13.63
N GLU A 81 8.34 0.82 12.97
CA GLU A 81 6.91 0.75 12.72
C GLU A 81 6.65 0.72 11.21
N TYR A 82 5.88 -0.28 10.78
CA TYR A 82 5.48 -0.44 9.39
C TYR A 82 3.96 -0.55 9.26
N TYR A 83 3.47 0.02 8.18
CA TYR A 83 2.11 -0.16 7.69
C TYR A 83 2.23 -0.85 6.34
N ARG A 84 1.58 -2.01 6.20
CA ARG A 84 1.65 -2.81 4.98
C ARG A 84 0.29 -3.35 4.61
N GLU A 85 0.07 -3.40 3.32
CA GLU A 85 -1.12 -3.99 2.73
C GLU A 85 -0.76 -5.36 2.14
N LEU A 86 -1.62 -6.34 2.35
CA LEU A 86 -1.55 -7.65 1.70
C LEU A 86 -2.50 -7.65 0.51
N ASN A 87 -1.94 -7.76 -0.69
CA ASN A 87 -2.74 -7.92 -1.90
C ASN A 87 -3.38 -9.31 -1.93
N PRO A 88 -4.63 -9.42 -2.40
CA PRO A 88 -5.26 -10.72 -2.57
C PRO A 88 -4.56 -11.50 -3.69
N ALA A 89 -4.32 -12.77 -3.46
CA ALA A 89 -3.92 -13.74 -4.49
C ALA A 89 -5.17 -14.33 -5.18
N GLU A 90 -4.95 -15.20 -6.17
CA GLU A 90 -6.03 -15.80 -6.96
C GLU A 90 -6.98 -16.67 -6.13
N ASP A 91 -6.44 -17.34 -5.11
CA ASP A 91 -7.14 -18.19 -4.16
C ASP A 91 -7.83 -17.41 -3.04
N TYR A 92 -7.78 -16.07 -3.07
CA TYR A 92 -8.44 -15.23 -2.07
C TYR A 92 -9.97 -15.45 -2.07
N PRO A 93 -10.63 -15.49 -0.90
CA PRO A 93 -12.08 -15.65 -0.79
C PRO A 93 -12.84 -14.34 -1.09
N PHE A 94 -12.88 -13.99 -2.37
CA PHE A 94 -13.42 -12.73 -2.88
C PHE A 94 -14.92 -12.49 -2.65
N GLY A 95 -15.72 -13.55 -2.53
CA GLY A 95 -17.17 -13.44 -2.62
C GLY A 95 -17.65 -13.07 -4.05
N GLY A 96 -18.93 -12.70 -4.19
CA GLY A 96 -19.59 -12.58 -5.50
C GLY A 96 -19.45 -11.24 -6.25
N ALA A 97 -18.94 -10.17 -5.60
CA ALA A 97 -18.90 -8.82 -6.19
C ALA A 97 -17.49 -8.38 -6.65
N ALA A 98 -16.54 -9.32 -6.72
CA ALA A 98 -15.17 -9.03 -7.12
C ALA A 98 -14.99 -9.21 -8.63
N ILE A 99 -14.34 -8.23 -9.25
CA ILE A 99 -13.96 -8.27 -10.66
C ILE A 99 -12.45 -8.48 -10.69
N ARG A 100 -12.02 -9.62 -11.24
CA ARG A 100 -10.64 -10.06 -11.23
C ARG A 100 -10.02 -9.84 -12.60
N PHE A 101 -8.77 -9.41 -12.65
CA PHE A 101 -8.05 -9.30 -13.91
C PHE A 101 -6.55 -9.54 -13.74
N TYR A 102 -5.91 -9.90 -14.85
CA TYR A 102 -4.46 -9.91 -14.98
C TYR A 102 -3.99 -8.70 -15.77
N GLY A 103 -3.02 -7.97 -15.21
CA GLY A 103 -2.29 -6.95 -15.95
C GLY A 103 -0.97 -7.50 -16.44
N THR A 104 -0.67 -7.32 -17.71
CA THR A 104 0.68 -7.57 -18.28
C THR A 104 1.33 -6.22 -18.52
N VAL A 105 2.48 -5.97 -17.91
CA VAL A 105 3.26 -4.74 -18.10
C VAL A 105 4.50 -5.05 -18.92
N LEU A 106 4.63 -4.33 -20.03
CA LEU A 106 5.76 -4.43 -20.94
C LEU A 106 6.50 -3.10 -20.98
N ALA A 107 7.81 -3.17 -21.24
CA ALA A 107 8.65 -2.02 -21.56
C ALA A 107 9.39 -2.33 -22.86
N SER A 108 9.07 -1.60 -23.93
CA SER A 108 9.62 -1.84 -25.27
C SER A 108 9.39 -3.29 -25.74
N GLY A 109 8.20 -3.84 -25.47
CA GLY A 109 7.80 -5.20 -25.87
C GLY A 109 8.34 -6.34 -24.98
N ALA A 110 9.16 -6.05 -23.96
CA ALA A 110 9.68 -7.04 -23.03
C ALA A 110 9.00 -6.94 -21.65
N PRO A 111 8.87 -8.05 -20.88
CA PRO A 111 8.33 -8.03 -19.52
C PRO A 111 8.99 -6.98 -18.62
N ALA A 112 8.19 -6.09 -18.03
CA ALA A 112 8.67 -5.06 -17.11
C ALA A 112 8.85 -5.58 -15.68
N ALA A 113 9.54 -6.72 -15.53
CA ALA A 113 9.76 -7.39 -14.27
C ALA A 113 10.42 -6.48 -13.22
N GLY A 114 10.04 -6.64 -11.95
CA GLY A 114 10.63 -5.86 -10.85
C GLY A 114 10.11 -4.43 -10.72
N ARG A 115 9.32 -3.93 -11.69
CA ARG A 115 8.63 -2.64 -11.55
C ARG A 115 7.46 -2.73 -10.57
N GLN A 116 6.96 -1.57 -10.17
CA GLN A 116 5.78 -1.43 -9.33
C GLN A 116 4.66 -0.72 -10.09
N ALA A 117 3.43 -1.16 -9.84
CA ALA A 117 2.23 -0.54 -10.33
C ALA A 117 1.35 -0.07 -9.18
N LEU A 118 0.77 1.10 -9.34
CA LEU A 118 -0.17 1.72 -8.41
C LEU A 118 -1.56 1.66 -9.02
N LEU A 119 -2.47 0.93 -8.37
CA LEU A 119 -3.85 0.77 -8.84
C LEU A 119 -4.78 1.52 -7.89
N MET A 120 -5.59 2.43 -8.44
CA MET A 120 -6.59 3.17 -7.68
C MET A 120 -7.97 3.13 -8.35
N GLN A 121 -9.03 3.23 -7.54
CA GLN A 121 -10.42 3.31 -8.01
C GLN A 121 -11.03 4.66 -7.65
N PRO A 122 -11.03 5.66 -8.56
CA PRO A 122 -11.53 7.00 -8.26
C PRO A 122 -12.99 7.03 -7.76
N GLY A 123 -13.83 6.07 -8.19
CA GLY A 123 -15.23 5.94 -7.78
C GLY A 123 -15.42 5.59 -6.29
N ARG A 124 -14.37 5.13 -5.57
CA ARG A 124 -14.44 4.74 -4.15
C ARG A 124 -14.33 5.90 -3.16
N GLY A 125 -14.33 7.13 -3.67
CA GLY A 125 -14.19 8.34 -2.88
C GLY A 125 -12.76 8.86 -2.85
N GLN A 126 -12.62 10.09 -2.38
CA GLN A 126 -11.35 10.81 -2.40
C GLN A 126 -11.19 11.66 -1.15
N ILE A 127 -9.95 11.86 -0.77
CA ILE A 127 -9.55 12.88 0.20
C ILE A 127 -9.00 14.06 -0.61
N LYS A 128 -9.24 15.30 -0.19
CA LYS A 128 -8.74 16.50 -0.90
C LYS A 128 -7.85 17.34 0.00
N LEU A 129 -6.80 17.91 -0.56
CA LEU A 129 -6.05 18.99 0.10
C LEU A 129 -6.98 20.17 0.38
N ALA A 130 -7.08 20.57 1.64
CA ALA A 130 -8.00 21.62 2.10
C ALA A 130 -7.30 22.96 2.41
N GLU A 131 -5.98 23.03 2.25
CA GLU A 131 -5.17 24.24 2.45
C GLU A 131 -4.52 24.70 1.14
N ASP A 132 -4.27 26.00 1.03
CA ASP A 132 -3.58 26.61 -0.10
C ASP A 132 -2.06 26.59 0.07
N GLY A 133 -1.34 26.60 -1.05
CA GLY A 133 0.11 26.81 -1.06
C GLY A 133 0.92 25.68 -0.40
N VAL A 134 0.45 24.43 -0.42
CA VAL A 134 1.19 23.27 0.09
C VAL A 134 2.50 23.12 -0.69
N GLN A 135 3.62 23.28 -0.01
CA GLN A 135 4.96 23.15 -0.58
C GLN A 135 5.52 21.74 -0.37
N ALA A 136 6.53 21.37 -1.18
CA ALA A 136 7.39 20.23 -0.91
C ALA A 136 8.02 20.35 0.50
N GLY A 137 8.31 19.22 1.14
CA GLY A 137 8.86 19.15 2.49
C GLY A 137 7.80 19.22 3.62
N ARG A 138 6.52 19.41 3.29
CA ARG A 138 5.44 19.39 4.30
C ARG A 138 5.16 17.95 4.77
N LYS A 139 5.09 17.76 6.10
CA LYS A 139 4.70 16.48 6.74
C LYS A 139 3.29 16.45 7.33
N ARG A 140 2.63 17.60 7.41
CA ARG A 140 1.27 17.72 7.97
C ARG A 140 0.38 18.45 6.99
N LEU A 141 -0.74 17.83 6.66
CA LEU A 141 -1.69 18.30 5.65
C LEU A 141 -3.09 18.44 6.24
N ARG A 142 -3.74 19.57 6.01
CA ARG A 142 -5.18 19.72 6.25
C ARG A 142 -5.91 19.04 5.11
N LEU A 143 -6.69 18.00 5.41
CA LEU A 143 -7.41 17.24 4.40
C LEU A 143 -8.92 17.28 4.65
N PHE A 144 -9.68 17.30 3.56
CA PHE A 144 -11.14 17.13 3.56
C PHE A 144 -11.50 15.75 3.02
N LEU A 145 -12.32 15.00 3.76
CA LEU A 145 -12.75 13.66 3.37
C LEU A 145 -14.10 13.74 2.68
N SER A 146 -14.23 13.17 1.47
CA SER A 146 -15.54 13.07 0.82
C SER A 146 -16.49 12.12 1.54
N SER A 147 -15.96 11.20 2.35
CA SER A 147 -16.69 10.27 3.21
C SER A 147 -15.88 9.92 4.45
N ARG A 148 -16.53 9.82 5.61
CA ARG A 148 -15.88 9.36 6.84
C ARG A 148 -15.35 7.93 6.74
N ASN A 149 -15.89 7.10 5.84
CA ASN A 149 -15.43 5.72 5.66
C ASN A 149 -13.98 5.64 5.18
N LEU A 150 -13.45 6.68 4.52
CA LEU A 150 -12.06 6.75 4.08
C LEU A 150 -11.07 6.80 5.27
N MET A 151 -11.53 7.14 6.48
CA MET A 151 -10.70 7.02 7.68
C MET A 151 -10.26 5.58 7.97
N GLN A 152 -10.99 4.57 7.49
CA GLN A 152 -10.58 3.17 7.65
C GLN A 152 -9.31 2.83 6.88
N ALA A 153 -9.03 3.58 5.79
CA ALA A 153 -7.80 3.46 5.01
C ALA A 153 -6.62 4.21 5.63
N VAL A 154 -6.80 4.86 6.80
CA VAL A 154 -5.74 5.52 7.55
C VAL A 154 -5.47 4.74 8.85
N PRO A 155 -4.21 4.42 9.20
CA PRO A 155 -3.00 4.61 8.38
C PRO A 155 -2.98 3.74 7.12
N GLY A 156 -2.42 4.29 6.03
CA GLY A 156 -2.35 3.62 4.73
C GLY A 156 -1.75 4.49 3.62
N GLU A 157 -1.50 3.85 2.48
CA GLU A 157 -0.91 4.49 1.30
C GLU A 157 -1.99 5.14 0.43
N PHE A 158 -1.72 6.38 0.01
CA PHE A 158 -2.55 7.17 -0.87
C PHE A 158 -1.72 7.66 -2.05
N PHE A 159 -2.36 7.88 -3.19
CA PHE A 159 -1.75 8.44 -4.39
C PHE A 159 -2.35 9.80 -4.74
N LEU A 160 -1.47 10.74 -5.08
CA LEU A 160 -1.81 12.06 -5.60
C LEU A 160 -1.56 12.08 -7.12
N PRO A 161 -2.58 11.90 -7.98
CA PRO A 161 -2.43 12.01 -9.42
C PRO A 161 -2.40 13.48 -9.87
N ASP A 162 -1.26 14.16 -9.69
CA ASP A 162 -1.05 15.58 -10.01
C ASP A 162 -0.05 15.79 -11.17
N GLY A 163 -0.26 15.06 -12.27
CA GLY A 163 0.61 15.12 -13.45
C GLY A 163 2.07 14.81 -13.13
N LYS A 164 2.99 15.71 -13.49
CA LYS A 164 4.44 15.54 -13.20
C LYS A 164 4.78 15.61 -11.71
N ALA A 165 3.90 16.17 -10.89
CA ALA A 165 4.05 16.23 -9.44
C ALA A 165 3.44 15.01 -8.74
N SER A 166 2.93 14.01 -9.48
CA SER A 166 2.26 12.87 -8.87
C SER A 166 3.18 12.12 -7.91
N GLU A 167 2.67 11.77 -6.74
CA GLU A 167 3.43 11.02 -5.74
C GLU A 167 2.53 10.14 -4.87
N ALA A 168 3.12 9.04 -4.36
CA ALA A 168 2.51 8.21 -3.32
C ALA A 168 2.94 8.73 -1.93
N VAL A 169 1.98 8.81 -1.01
CA VAL A 169 2.18 9.26 0.37
C VAL A 169 1.56 8.25 1.34
N MET A 170 2.16 8.12 2.52
CA MET A 170 1.60 7.31 3.61
C MET A 170 0.97 8.25 4.64
N LEU A 171 -0.35 8.18 4.82
CA LEU A 171 -1.05 8.85 5.91
C LEU A 171 -0.93 7.98 7.16
N LEU A 172 -0.53 8.58 8.29
CA LEU A 172 -0.31 7.87 9.55
C LEU A 172 -1.46 8.08 10.54
N GLU A 173 -1.75 9.33 10.85
CA GLU A 173 -2.70 9.72 11.87
C GLU A 173 -3.49 10.93 11.42
N GLU A 174 -4.69 11.08 11.97
CA GLU A 174 -5.55 12.24 11.80
C GLU A 174 -5.86 12.84 13.16
N ARG A 175 -5.78 14.16 13.25
CA ARG A 175 -6.26 14.92 14.41
C ARG A 175 -6.83 16.27 13.97
N ASP A 176 -8.11 16.47 14.27
CA ASP A 176 -8.86 17.71 13.97
C ASP A 176 -8.80 18.11 12.48
N GLY A 177 -8.76 17.14 11.57
CA GLY A 177 -8.62 17.29 10.13
C GLY A 177 -7.19 17.45 9.63
N LEU A 178 -6.19 17.41 10.52
CA LEU A 178 -4.77 17.47 10.17
C LEU A 178 -4.19 16.06 10.12
N PHE A 179 -3.65 15.68 8.97
CA PHE A 179 -3.07 14.36 8.74
C PHE A 179 -1.55 14.42 8.79
N LEU A 180 -0.94 13.43 9.45
CA LEU A 180 0.50 13.24 9.48
C LEU A 180 0.94 12.32 8.33
N LEU A 181 1.99 12.70 7.62
CA LEU A 181 2.65 11.87 6.62
C LEU A 181 3.86 11.14 7.22
N ALA A 182 4.11 9.91 6.77
CA ALA A 182 5.33 9.19 7.14
C ALA A 182 6.61 9.85 6.60
N ALA A 183 6.54 10.36 5.36
CA ALA A 183 7.60 11.14 4.72
C ALA A 183 7.04 12.51 4.28
N PRO A 184 7.87 13.56 4.20
CA PRO A 184 7.42 14.83 3.64
C PRO A 184 7.00 14.68 2.17
N LEU A 185 6.08 15.53 1.72
CA LEU A 185 5.77 15.68 0.29
C LEU A 185 7.03 15.96 -0.52
N LYS A 186 7.15 15.32 -1.68
CA LYS A 186 8.24 15.55 -2.63
C LYS A 186 7.97 16.78 -3.49
N ALA A 187 6.72 17.07 -3.79
CA ALA A 187 6.29 18.16 -4.65
C ALA A 187 5.35 19.15 -3.92
N ALA A 188 5.18 20.31 -4.54
CA ALA A 188 4.14 21.26 -4.15
C ALA A 188 2.82 20.89 -4.84
N HIS A 189 1.71 21.11 -4.14
CA HIS A 189 0.37 20.77 -4.64
C HIS A 189 -0.62 21.90 -4.38
N LYS A 190 -1.63 22.00 -5.25
CA LYS A 190 -2.68 23.00 -5.13
C LYS A 190 -3.79 22.53 -4.19
N ARG A 191 -4.50 23.48 -3.58
CA ARG A 191 -5.74 23.18 -2.86
C ARG A 191 -6.71 22.44 -3.79
N GLY A 192 -7.37 21.43 -3.26
CA GLY A 192 -8.31 20.60 -4.00
C GLY A 192 -7.70 19.41 -4.73
N THR A 193 -6.36 19.27 -4.82
CA THR A 193 -5.72 18.06 -5.32
C THR A 193 -6.23 16.85 -4.54
N ALA A 194 -6.65 15.81 -5.27
CA ALA A 194 -7.24 14.61 -4.70
C ALA A 194 -6.15 13.60 -4.31
N LEU A 195 -6.42 12.88 -3.22
CA LEU A 195 -5.68 11.74 -2.71
C LEU A 195 -6.64 10.55 -2.75
N TYR A 196 -6.19 9.46 -3.35
CA TYR A 196 -6.96 8.21 -3.43
C TYR A 196 -6.24 7.11 -2.67
N PRO A 197 -6.92 6.25 -1.90
CA PRO A 197 -6.34 5.00 -1.46
C PRO A 197 -5.80 4.24 -2.67
N VAL A 198 -4.58 3.73 -2.56
CA VAL A 198 -3.89 3.08 -3.66
C VAL A 198 -3.34 1.74 -3.20
N ARG A 199 -3.35 0.77 -4.11
CA ARG A 199 -2.73 -0.53 -3.89
C ARG A 199 -1.52 -0.68 -4.76
N ARG A 200 -0.43 -1.17 -4.17
CA ARG A 200 0.85 -1.34 -4.83
C ARG A 200 1.04 -2.79 -5.24
N TYR A 201 1.27 -3.03 -6.52
CA TYR A 201 1.54 -4.34 -7.08
C TYR A 201 2.99 -4.43 -7.54
N GLN A 202 3.65 -5.53 -7.20
CA GLN A 202 4.95 -5.87 -7.73
C GLN A 202 4.76 -6.66 -9.04
N ILE A 203 5.44 -6.23 -10.11
CA ILE A 203 5.36 -6.91 -11.39
C ILE A 203 6.26 -8.15 -11.37
N GLY A 204 5.67 -9.31 -11.69
CA GLY A 204 6.34 -10.60 -11.74
C GLY A 204 7.40 -10.69 -12.84
N ALA A 205 8.19 -11.77 -12.80
CA ALA A 205 9.27 -12.01 -13.77
C ALA A 205 8.76 -12.14 -15.23
N ASP A 206 7.51 -12.57 -15.39
CA ASP A 206 6.79 -12.68 -16.66
C ASP A 206 6.09 -11.37 -17.07
N GLY A 207 6.24 -10.30 -16.29
CA GLY A 207 5.59 -9.01 -16.53
C GLY A 207 4.15 -8.96 -16.03
N ARG A 208 3.64 -10.02 -15.37
CA ARG A 208 2.24 -10.09 -14.95
C ARG A 208 2.06 -9.67 -13.49
N PHE A 209 0.88 -9.15 -13.20
CA PHE A 209 0.32 -9.05 -11.85
C PHE A 209 -1.16 -9.42 -11.88
N PHE A 210 -1.65 -9.95 -10.76
CA PHE A 210 -3.06 -10.22 -10.53
C PHE A 210 -3.65 -9.12 -9.66
N ALA A 211 -4.84 -8.64 -10.00
CA ALA A 211 -5.58 -7.69 -9.20
C ALA A 211 -7.08 -8.01 -9.20
N ALA A 212 -7.74 -7.59 -8.12
CA ALA A 212 -9.17 -7.75 -7.97
C ALA A 212 -9.79 -6.45 -7.47
N LEU A 213 -10.75 -5.93 -8.22
CA LEU A 213 -11.53 -4.75 -7.91
C LEU A 213 -12.83 -5.16 -7.24
N MET A 214 -13.38 -4.29 -6.41
CA MET A 214 -14.66 -4.53 -5.77
C MET A 214 -15.70 -3.55 -6.35
N GLY A 215 -16.86 -4.08 -6.74
CA GLY A 215 -18.00 -3.29 -7.24
C GLY A 215 -17.87 -2.82 -8.68
N GLU A 216 -16.84 -2.01 -8.98
CA GLU A 216 -16.65 -1.41 -10.31
C GLU A 216 -15.45 -2.01 -11.05
N ALA A 217 -15.61 -2.22 -12.37
CA ALA A 217 -14.57 -2.76 -13.24
C ALA A 217 -13.52 -1.71 -13.63
N GLN A 218 -13.83 -0.43 -13.45
CA GLN A 218 -12.99 0.67 -13.88
C GLN A 218 -12.01 1.07 -12.78
N ALA A 219 -10.76 1.23 -13.15
CA ALA A 219 -9.69 1.71 -12.30
C ALA A 219 -8.66 2.50 -13.12
N GLU A 220 -7.71 3.11 -12.44
CA GLU A 220 -6.54 3.72 -13.06
C GLU A 220 -5.28 3.03 -12.55
N LEU A 221 -4.38 2.69 -13.47
CA LEU A 221 -3.07 2.14 -13.20
C LEU A 221 -2.02 3.22 -13.44
N TYR A 222 -1.09 3.38 -12.51
CA TYR A 222 0.04 4.27 -12.61
C TYR A 222 1.33 3.45 -12.50
N LEU A 223 2.17 3.57 -13.51
CA LEU A 223 3.47 2.91 -13.57
C LEU A 223 4.57 3.96 -13.46
N GLU A 224 5.53 3.73 -12.57
CA GLU A 224 6.64 4.66 -12.39
C GLU A 224 7.64 4.55 -13.56
N THR A 225 7.96 5.71 -14.14
CA THR A 225 8.93 5.90 -15.24
C THR A 225 9.70 7.19 -15.00
N ASP A 226 11.02 7.07 -14.85
CA ASP A 226 11.96 8.20 -14.72
C ASP A 226 11.55 9.23 -13.65
N GLY A 227 11.10 8.75 -12.48
CA GLY A 227 10.68 9.60 -11.36
C GLY A 227 9.32 10.28 -11.56
N THR A 228 8.56 9.89 -12.58
CA THR A 228 7.17 10.31 -12.84
C THR A 228 6.26 9.10 -12.98
N TYR A 229 4.96 9.31 -13.15
CA TYR A 229 3.99 8.23 -13.34
C TYR A 229 3.30 8.33 -14.69
N ARG A 230 3.33 7.24 -15.47
CA ARG A 230 2.51 7.07 -16.67
C ARG A 230 1.17 6.45 -16.26
N ARG A 231 0.08 7.10 -16.68
CA ARG A 231 -1.30 6.70 -16.37
C ARG A 231 -1.87 5.81 -17.48
N PHE A 232 -2.60 4.78 -17.08
CA PHE A 232 -3.39 3.90 -17.94
C PHE A 232 -4.79 3.71 -17.38
N SER A 233 -5.79 3.68 -18.25
CA SER A 233 -7.14 3.24 -17.88
C SER A 233 -7.17 1.73 -17.77
N VAL A 234 -7.83 1.21 -16.74
CA VAL A 234 -8.02 -0.22 -16.52
C VAL A 234 -9.49 -0.57 -16.74
N ASP A 235 -9.73 -1.53 -17.63
CA ASP A 235 -11.03 -2.19 -17.76
C ASP A 235 -10.91 -3.64 -17.26
N ALA A 236 -11.15 -3.85 -15.97
CA ALA A 236 -11.03 -5.18 -15.37
C ALA A 236 -12.10 -6.18 -15.88
N ALA A 237 -13.15 -5.71 -16.58
CA ALA A 237 -14.16 -6.59 -17.14
C ALA A 237 -13.62 -7.45 -18.29
N SER A 238 -12.52 -7.05 -18.93
CA SER A 238 -11.84 -7.85 -19.95
C SER A 238 -11.17 -9.11 -19.38
N GLY A 239 -10.95 -9.16 -18.06
CA GLY A 239 -10.21 -10.24 -17.38
C GLY A 239 -8.70 -10.20 -17.60
N GLU A 240 -8.21 -9.65 -18.72
CA GLU A 240 -6.79 -9.43 -18.98
C GLU A 240 -6.57 -8.10 -19.73
N GLN A 241 -5.47 -7.40 -19.42
CA GLN A 241 -5.10 -6.17 -20.11
C GLN A 241 -3.58 -5.99 -20.15
N THR A 242 -3.07 -5.52 -21.29
CA THR A 242 -1.64 -5.20 -21.47
C THR A 242 -1.40 -3.69 -21.38
N PHE A 243 -0.33 -3.31 -20.69
CA PHE A 243 0.13 -1.93 -20.50
C PHE A 243 1.56 -1.79 -21.01
N GLU A 244 1.75 -0.96 -22.03
CA GLU A 244 3.06 -0.69 -22.64
C GLU A 244 3.65 0.62 -22.11
N LEU A 245 4.81 0.52 -21.46
CA LEU A 245 5.57 1.64 -20.88
C LEU A 245 6.36 2.46 -21.88
#